data_AF-U9T5C2-F1
#
_entry.id   AF-U9T5C2-F1
#
_cell.length_a   1.000
_cell.length_b   1.000
_cell.length_c   1.000
_cell.angle_alpha   90.00
_cell.angle_beta   90.00
_cell.angle_gamma   90.00
#
_symmetry.space_group_name_H-M   'P 1'
#
loop_
_entity.id
_entity.type
_entity.pdbx_description
1 polymer ?
#
loop_
_entity_poly.entity_id
_entity_poly.type
_entity_poly.pdbx_seq_one_letter_code
_entity_poly.pdbx_strand_id
1 'polypeptide(L)'
;MARYPLAIKIANVFVYIFLLGSNVYSGLFNRESENSPYGGKHLTYISPAPFVFGVWGLIHFLLGGFVIYQWFGDQDLVLDGINWHFVNITLLNTLWLALWHNDHLILSWIVILITTIPVSMIYAVIKRRDGNNINEIIWIRAPFSLYHAWILVIAFISTFAAFANDKKNDDSHPSLVVKIFVVIALLILAKLGTIGYLYKGKGDIAGSIVIAWYLYGVAVEQNDQVIHWTALVLAIISSIVILGSVIQKIRNRHSEESTPLIGGV
;
A
#
# COMPACT_ATOMS: atom_id res chain seq x y z
N MET A 1 -2.83 13.24 24.00
CA MET A 1 -2.74 12.25 25.09
C MET A 1 -3.92 11.31 25.06
N ALA A 2 -3.71 10.15 24.44
CA ALA A 2 -4.68 9.05 24.48
C ALA A 2 -5.02 8.64 25.91
N ARG A 3 -6.32 8.43 26.18
CA ARG A 3 -6.86 8.12 27.52
C ARG A 3 -6.42 6.74 28.05
N TYR A 4 -5.91 5.85 27.19
CA TYR A 4 -5.54 4.46 27.53
C TYR A 4 -4.31 3.94 26.74
N PRO A 5 -3.08 4.38 27.09
CA PRO A 5 -1.89 4.09 26.29
C PRO A 5 -1.51 2.62 26.24
N LEU A 6 -1.60 1.92 27.37
CA LEU A 6 -1.30 0.49 27.44
C LEU A 6 -2.32 -0.35 26.65
N ALA A 7 -3.61 0.01 26.73
CA ALA A 7 -4.67 -0.70 26.01
C ALA A 7 -4.49 -0.62 24.49
N ILE A 8 -4.07 0.54 23.95
CA ILE A 8 -3.80 0.71 22.52
C ILE A 8 -2.63 -0.18 22.08
N LYS A 9 -1.52 -0.20 22.84
CA LYS A 9 -0.35 -1.03 22.49
C LYS A 9 -0.68 -2.52 22.51
N ILE A 10 -1.41 -2.97 23.52
CA ILE A 10 -1.88 -4.35 23.62
C ILE A 10 -2.84 -4.67 22.47
N ALA A 11 -3.81 -3.81 22.18
CA ALA A 11 -4.73 -3.98 21.07
C ALA A 11 -3.99 -4.10 19.74
N ASN A 12 -2.99 -3.26 19.48
CA ASN A 12 -2.15 -3.31 18.29
C ASN A 12 -1.49 -4.69 18.09
N VAL A 13 -1.01 -5.32 19.17
CA VAL A 13 -0.43 -6.68 19.11
C VAL A 13 -1.49 -7.69 18.70
N PHE A 14 -2.66 -7.69 19.35
CA PHE A 14 -3.74 -8.63 19.04
C PHE A 14 -4.26 -8.45 17.62
N VAL A 15 -4.52 -7.22 17.17
CA VAL A 15 -5.02 -6.98 15.82
C VAL A 15 -3.97 -7.29 14.76
N TYR A 16 -2.68 -7.09 15.04
CA TYR A 16 -1.63 -7.53 14.13
C TYR A 16 -1.63 -9.05 13.96
N ILE A 17 -1.68 -9.83 15.06
CA ILE A 17 -1.72 -11.29 14.99
C ILE A 17 -2.95 -11.76 14.21
N PHE A 18 -4.10 -11.14 14.46
CA PHE A 18 -5.34 -11.44 13.75
C PHE A 18 -5.26 -11.10 12.26
N LEU A 19 -4.76 -9.91 11.91
CA LEU A 19 -4.58 -9.45 10.52
C LEU A 19 -3.62 -10.36 9.76
N LEU A 20 -2.49 -10.71 10.38
CA LEU A 20 -1.52 -11.65 9.83
C LEU A 20 -2.17 -13.01 9.59
N GLY A 21 -2.90 -13.54 10.57
CA GLY A 21 -3.61 -14.80 10.45
C GLY A 21 -4.62 -14.81 9.31
N SER A 22 -5.45 -13.76 9.20
CA SER A 22 -6.47 -13.67 8.15
C SER A 22 -5.86 -13.54 6.75
N ASN A 23 -4.79 -12.76 6.59
CA ASN A 23 -4.10 -12.60 5.31
C ASN A 23 -3.26 -13.84 4.94
N VAL A 24 -2.63 -14.52 5.91
CA VAL A 24 -1.93 -15.78 5.68
C VAL A 24 -2.92 -16.87 5.26
N TYR A 25 -4.06 -16.97 5.95
CA TYR A 25 -5.12 -17.90 5.56
C TYR A 25 -5.60 -17.62 4.14
N SER A 26 -5.98 -16.38 3.83
CA SER A 26 -6.49 -16.01 2.52
C SER A 26 -5.43 -16.13 1.40
N GLY A 27 -4.20 -15.74 1.69
CA GLY A 27 -3.13 -15.54 0.69
C GLY A 27 -2.20 -16.73 0.50
N LEU A 28 -2.08 -17.65 1.47
CA LEU A 28 -1.27 -18.86 1.33
C LEU A 28 -2.15 -20.12 1.30
N PHE A 29 -3.06 -20.27 2.27
CA PHE A 29 -3.83 -21.50 2.44
C PHE A 29 -5.08 -21.55 1.54
N ASN A 30 -5.70 -20.41 1.28
CA ASN A 30 -6.92 -20.29 0.48
C ASN A 30 -6.67 -19.55 -0.85
N ARG A 31 -5.39 -19.42 -1.27
CA ARG A 31 -5.00 -18.64 -2.45
C ARG A 31 -5.62 -19.18 -3.74
N GLU A 32 -5.66 -20.51 -3.85
CA GLU A 32 -6.16 -21.23 -5.02
C GLU A 32 -7.68 -21.41 -4.98
N SER A 33 -8.34 -20.88 -3.95
CA SER A 33 -9.81 -20.83 -3.96
C SER A 33 -10.30 -19.98 -5.13
N GLU A 34 -11.41 -20.44 -5.71
CA GLU A 34 -12.05 -19.79 -6.85
C GLU A 34 -12.35 -18.31 -6.57
N ASN A 35 -12.66 -17.95 -5.32
CA ASN A 35 -13.03 -16.59 -4.95
C ASN A 35 -11.86 -15.77 -4.37
N SER A 36 -10.61 -16.20 -4.50
CA SER A 36 -9.48 -15.47 -3.93
C SER A 36 -9.29 -14.09 -4.61
N PRO A 37 -9.11 -12.99 -3.84
CA PRO A 37 -8.75 -11.69 -4.42
C PRO A 37 -7.33 -11.65 -5.01
N TYR A 38 -6.54 -12.72 -4.83
CA TYR A 38 -5.13 -12.79 -5.19
C TYR A 38 -4.84 -13.60 -6.47
N GLY A 39 -5.88 -14.11 -7.12
CA GLY A 39 -5.73 -14.97 -8.30
C GLY A 39 -6.95 -15.82 -8.66
N GLY A 40 -8.10 -15.59 -8.03
CA GLY A 40 -9.35 -16.32 -8.32
C GLY A 40 -10.09 -15.79 -9.55
N LYS A 41 -11.38 -16.13 -9.67
CA LYS A 41 -12.25 -15.87 -10.82
C LYS A 41 -12.59 -14.39 -11.09
N HIS A 42 -12.24 -13.49 -10.18
CA HIS A 42 -12.54 -12.05 -10.30
C HIS A 42 -11.36 -11.22 -10.84
N LEU A 43 -10.46 -11.86 -11.58
CA LEU A 43 -9.39 -11.15 -12.26
C LEU A 43 -9.97 -10.22 -13.33
N THR A 44 -9.37 -9.04 -13.46
CA THR A 44 -9.77 -8.03 -14.43
C THR A 44 -8.54 -7.51 -15.17
N TYR A 45 -8.75 -6.63 -16.13
CA TYR A 45 -7.67 -6.01 -16.89
C TYR A 45 -6.78 -5.04 -16.08
N ILE A 46 -7.16 -4.74 -14.83
CA ILE A 46 -6.31 -4.00 -13.89
C ILE A 46 -5.58 -4.92 -12.89
N SER A 47 -5.91 -6.20 -12.86
CA SER A 47 -5.30 -7.16 -11.95
C SER A 47 -3.82 -7.35 -12.30
N PRO A 48 -2.92 -7.37 -11.30
CA PRO A 48 -1.50 -7.60 -11.53
C PRO A 48 -1.19 -9.10 -11.48
N ALA A 49 0.03 -9.45 -11.88
CA ALA A 49 0.53 -10.80 -11.76
C ALA A 49 0.59 -11.25 -10.28
N PRO A 50 0.39 -12.55 -9.97
CA PRO A 50 0.26 -13.04 -8.60
C PRO A 50 1.42 -12.69 -7.66
N PHE A 51 2.65 -12.56 -8.18
CA PHE A 51 3.81 -12.22 -7.36
C PHE A 51 3.70 -10.83 -6.70
N VAL A 52 2.88 -9.92 -7.25
CA VAL A 52 2.70 -8.58 -6.68
C VAL A 52 2.10 -8.61 -5.28
N PHE A 53 1.29 -9.63 -4.99
CA PHE A 53 0.70 -9.81 -3.65
C PHE A 53 1.74 -10.12 -2.57
N GLY A 54 3.00 -10.38 -2.92
CA GLY A 54 4.13 -10.42 -1.98
C GLY A 54 4.33 -9.11 -1.18
N VAL A 55 3.76 -7.98 -1.64
CA VAL A 55 3.67 -6.73 -0.87
C VAL A 55 3.02 -6.94 0.49
N TRP A 56 2.02 -7.81 0.61
CA TRP A 56 1.45 -8.17 1.90
C TRP A 56 2.49 -8.75 2.84
N GLY A 57 3.35 -9.66 2.36
CA GLY A 57 4.41 -10.25 3.19
C GLY A 57 5.34 -9.18 3.76
N LEU A 58 5.77 -8.22 2.92
CA LEU A 58 6.61 -7.11 3.35
C LEU A 58 5.90 -6.19 4.37
N ILE A 59 4.63 -5.85 4.14
CA ILE A 59 3.82 -5.06 5.08
C ILE A 59 3.73 -5.78 6.43
N HIS A 60 3.42 -7.07 6.44
CA HIS A 60 3.27 -7.84 7.66
C HIS A 60 4.60 -8.00 8.42
N PHE A 61 5.72 -8.16 7.71
CA PHE A 61 7.05 -8.18 8.32
C PHE A 61 7.33 -6.87 9.06
N LEU A 62 7.12 -5.73 8.39
CA LEU A 62 7.37 -4.42 8.98
C LEU A 62 6.36 -4.07 10.08
N LEU A 63 5.10 -4.48 9.97
CA LEU A 63 4.11 -4.37 11.03
C LEU A 63 4.46 -5.23 12.25
N GLY A 64 5.12 -6.38 12.05
CA GLY A 64 5.70 -7.18 13.14
C GLY A 64 6.76 -6.39 13.91
N GLY A 65 7.67 -5.74 13.17
CA GLY A 65 8.63 -4.83 13.77
C GLY A 65 7.98 -3.63 14.45
N PHE A 66 6.93 -3.05 13.87
CA PHE A 66 6.12 -1.99 14.49
C PHE A 66 5.57 -2.40 15.86
N VAL A 67 4.90 -3.56 15.94
CA VAL A 67 4.24 -3.97 17.19
C VAL A 67 5.23 -4.31 18.31
N ILE A 68 6.47 -4.61 17.97
CA ILE A 68 7.59 -4.73 18.91
C ILE A 68 8.15 -3.35 19.26
N TYR A 69 8.43 -2.52 18.25
CA TYR A 69 9.09 -1.23 18.42
C TYR A 69 8.24 -0.21 19.19
N GLN A 70 6.91 -0.26 19.09
CA GLN A 70 6.00 0.64 19.83
C GLN A 70 6.17 0.60 21.37
N TRP A 71 6.82 -0.44 21.91
CA TRP A 71 7.11 -0.56 23.35
C TRP A 71 8.33 0.26 23.77
N PHE A 72 9.25 0.54 22.84
CA PHE A 72 10.52 1.21 23.09
C PHE A 72 10.64 2.58 22.40
N GLY A 73 9.87 2.80 21.33
CA GLY A 73 9.91 4.00 20.50
C GLY A 73 9.06 5.15 21.01
N ASP A 74 9.01 6.22 20.21
CA ASP A 74 8.20 7.42 20.47
C ASP A 74 6.72 7.05 20.67
N GLN A 75 6.23 7.32 21.88
CA GLN A 75 4.87 6.97 22.28
C GLN A 75 3.85 7.91 21.65
N ASP A 76 4.19 9.16 21.36
CA ASP A 76 3.20 10.15 20.91
C ASP A 76 2.71 9.84 19.50
N LEU A 77 3.60 9.39 18.62
CA LEU A 77 3.23 8.99 17.25
C LEU A 77 2.31 7.75 17.26
N VAL A 78 2.57 6.79 18.16
CA VAL A 78 1.77 5.57 18.30
C VAL A 78 0.41 5.89 18.91
N LEU A 79 0.39 6.66 20.00
CA LEU A 79 -0.81 6.89 20.80
C LEU A 79 -1.76 7.90 20.17
N ASP A 80 -1.24 9.01 19.64
CA ASP A 80 -2.08 10.06 19.07
C ASP A 80 -2.25 9.91 17.55
N GLY A 81 -1.29 9.28 16.85
CA GLY A 81 -1.32 9.14 15.39
C GLY A 81 -1.93 7.84 14.89
N ILE A 82 -1.41 6.70 15.34
CA ILE A 82 -1.92 5.38 14.95
C ILE A 82 -3.22 5.08 15.71
N ASN A 83 -3.17 5.20 17.04
CA ASN A 83 -4.32 5.10 17.93
C ASN A 83 -5.21 3.88 17.58
N TRP A 84 -6.52 3.99 17.76
CA TRP A 84 -7.50 2.96 17.38
C TRP A 84 -7.68 2.77 15.85
N HIS A 85 -7.01 3.56 15.00
CA HIS A 85 -7.14 3.41 13.55
C HIS A 85 -6.61 2.06 13.07
N PHE A 86 -5.53 1.53 13.66
CA PHE A 86 -5.00 0.22 13.26
C PHE A 86 -5.97 -0.94 13.55
N VAL A 87 -6.72 -0.84 14.66
CA VAL A 87 -7.80 -1.76 14.99
C VAL A 87 -8.91 -1.69 13.94
N ASN A 88 -9.38 -0.48 13.61
CA ASN A 88 -10.41 -0.28 12.59
C ASN A 88 -9.98 -0.82 11.21
N ILE A 89 -8.73 -0.56 10.81
CA ILE A 89 -8.17 -1.06 9.54
C ILE A 89 -8.21 -2.59 9.51
N THR A 90 -7.83 -3.24 10.61
CA THR A 90 -7.80 -4.70 10.69
C THR A 90 -9.20 -5.31 10.56
N LEU A 91 -10.18 -4.77 11.27
CA LEU A 91 -11.56 -5.24 11.21
C LEU A 91 -12.17 -5.04 9.82
N LEU A 92 -11.98 -3.87 9.23
CA LEU A 92 -12.48 -3.56 7.89
C LEU A 92 -11.78 -4.40 6.81
N ASN A 93 -10.47 -4.63 6.93
CA ASN A 93 -9.74 -5.50 5.99
C ASN A 93 -10.23 -6.95 6.05
N THR A 94 -10.52 -7.45 7.26
CA THR A 94 -11.05 -8.80 7.43
C THR A 94 -12.47 -8.91 6.88
N LEU A 95 -13.31 -7.88 7.10
CA LEU A 95 -14.64 -7.82 6.52
C LEU A 95 -14.60 -7.75 4.98
N TRP A 96 -13.67 -6.96 4.42
CA TRP A 96 -13.44 -6.90 2.98
C TRP A 96 -13.11 -8.27 2.39
N LEU A 97 -12.16 -8.99 3.00
CA LEU A 97 -11.80 -10.36 2.62
C LEU A 97 -12.99 -11.31 2.69
N ALA A 98 -13.73 -11.28 3.80
CA ALA A 98 -14.89 -12.14 3.99
C ALA A 98 -15.97 -11.88 2.94
N LEU A 99 -16.30 -10.61 2.65
CA LEU A 99 -17.28 -10.26 1.63
C LEU A 99 -16.83 -10.67 0.23
N TRP A 100 -15.55 -10.52 -0.08
CA TRP A 100 -14.99 -10.94 -1.36
C TRP A 100 -15.09 -12.46 -1.54
N HIS A 101 -14.68 -13.24 -0.54
CA HIS A 101 -14.77 -14.71 -0.57
C HIS A 101 -16.22 -15.22 -0.74
N ASN A 102 -17.20 -14.45 -0.28
CA ASN A 102 -18.63 -14.76 -0.42
C ASN A 102 -19.28 -14.12 -1.67
N ASP A 103 -18.49 -13.73 -2.69
CA ASP A 103 -18.99 -13.16 -3.95
C ASP A 103 -19.76 -11.81 -3.80
N HIS A 104 -19.71 -11.17 -2.64
CA HIS A 104 -20.36 -9.88 -2.38
C HIS A 104 -19.47 -8.69 -2.81
N LEU A 105 -19.11 -8.63 -4.10
CA LEU A 105 -18.09 -7.71 -4.62
C LEU A 105 -18.41 -6.23 -4.41
N ILE A 106 -19.68 -5.81 -4.55
CA ILE A 106 -20.08 -4.40 -4.34
C ILE A 106 -19.93 -4.01 -2.86
N LEU A 107 -20.36 -4.87 -1.94
CA LEU A 107 -20.21 -4.62 -0.50
C LEU A 107 -18.73 -4.63 -0.11
N SER A 108 -17.96 -5.59 -0.65
CA SER A 108 -16.51 -5.64 -0.49
C SER A 108 -15.86 -4.34 -0.96
N TRP A 109 -16.23 -3.85 -2.15
CA TRP A 109 -15.78 -2.57 -2.69
C TRP A 109 -16.11 -1.37 -1.78
N ILE A 110 -17.32 -1.30 -1.23
CA ILE A 110 -17.68 -0.24 -0.26
C ILE A 110 -16.78 -0.32 0.98
N VAL A 111 -16.55 -1.53 1.52
CA VAL A 111 -15.74 -1.72 2.73
C VAL A 111 -14.27 -1.35 2.49
N ILE A 112 -13.69 -1.68 1.34
CA ILE A 112 -12.31 -1.27 1.05
C ILE A 112 -12.20 0.26 0.91
N LEU A 113 -13.19 0.92 0.30
CA LEU A 113 -13.21 2.38 0.24
C LEU A 113 -13.28 3.01 1.64
N ILE A 114 -14.10 2.46 2.53
CA ILE A 114 -14.14 2.88 3.94
C ILE A 114 -12.78 2.63 4.62
N THR A 115 -12.12 1.52 4.31
CA THR A 115 -10.78 1.18 4.85
C THR A 115 -9.73 2.21 4.46
N THR A 116 -9.83 2.84 3.28
CA THR A 116 -8.87 3.89 2.87
C THR A 116 -8.82 5.06 3.85
N ILE A 117 -9.93 5.37 4.55
CA ILE A 117 -10.04 6.52 5.45
C ILE A 117 -9.10 6.40 6.65
N PRO A 118 -9.20 5.38 7.53
CA PRO A 118 -8.31 5.26 8.68
C PRO A 118 -6.85 5.08 8.25
N VAL A 119 -6.57 4.37 7.14
CA VAL A 119 -5.18 4.24 6.65
C VAL A 119 -4.62 5.61 6.21
N SER A 120 -5.43 6.42 5.52
CA SER A 120 -5.06 7.79 5.12
C SER A 120 -4.85 8.71 6.32
N MET A 121 -5.65 8.55 7.37
CA MET A 121 -5.48 9.30 8.62
C MET A 121 -4.13 9.00 9.28
N ILE A 122 -3.78 7.71 9.42
CA ILE A 122 -2.45 7.32 9.91
C ILE A 122 -1.36 7.91 9.03
N TYR A 123 -1.48 7.74 7.70
CA TYR A 123 -0.51 8.26 6.73
C TYR A 123 -0.31 9.78 6.87
N ALA A 124 -1.39 10.55 7.01
CA ALA A 124 -1.32 11.99 7.16
C ALA A 124 -0.60 12.39 8.46
N VAL A 125 -0.87 11.70 9.57
CA VAL A 125 -0.20 12.00 10.85
C VAL A 125 1.29 11.69 10.77
N ILE A 126 1.67 10.51 10.25
CA ILE A 126 3.09 10.14 10.12
C ILE A 126 3.85 11.04 9.16
N LYS A 127 3.21 11.80 8.26
CA LYS A 127 3.90 12.75 7.37
C LYS A 127 3.96 14.18 7.88
N ARG A 128 3.05 14.57 8.78
CA ARG A 128 3.07 15.89 9.41
C ARG A 128 4.22 16.06 10.40
N ARG A 129 4.58 14.99 11.11
CA ARG A 129 5.73 15.00 12.03
C ARG A 129 7.01 14.65 11.27
N ASP A 130 8.11 15.33 11.53
CA ASP A 130 9.40 14.93 10.97
C ASP A 130 9.94 13.71 11.74
N GLY A 131 10.58 12.79 11.02
CA GLY A 131 11.11 11.56 11.60
C GLY A 131 12.55 11.80 12.02
N ASN A 132 12.82 11.76 13.32
CA ASN A 132 14.15 12.09 13.85
C ASN A 132 15.06 10.85 13.96
N ASN A 133 14.50 9.64 13.85
CA ASN A 133 15.21 8.38 14.06
C ASN A 133 14.98 7.39 12.91
N ILE A 134 16.04 6.73 12.45
CA ILE A 134 15.98 5.66 11.44
C ILE A 134 15.04 4.52 11.87
N ASN A 135 15.01 4.16 13.15
CA ASN A 135 14.12 3.11 13.66
C ASN A 135 12.64 3.52 13.56
N GLU A 136 12.31 4.79 13.78
CA GLU A 136 10.95 5.30 13.59
C GLU A 136 10.56 5.28 12.10
N ILE A 137 11.50 5.61 11.22
CA ILE A 137 11.28 5.56 9.77
C ILE A 137 10.99 4.13 9.31
N ILE A 138 11.79 3.15 9.73
CA ILE A 138 11.67 1.76 9.30
C ILE A 138 10.49 1.07 9.97
N TRP A 139 10.36 1.16 11.30
CA TRP A 139 9.42 0.34 12.05
C TRP A 139 8.07 1.02 12.29
N ILE A 140 7.94 2.32 12.08
CA ILE A 140 6.63 3.00 12.22
C ILE A 140 6.20 3.52 10.85
N ARG A 141 7.00 4.36 10.20
CA ARG A 141 6.53 5.10 9.02
C ARG A 141 6.43 4.22 7.77
N ALA A 142 7.42 3.37 7.52
CA ALA A 142 7.45 2.51 6.35
C ALA A 142 6.27 1.53 6.28
N PRO A 143 5.91 0.74 7.31
CA PRO A 143 4.78 -0.20 7.21
C PRO A 143 3.47 0.51 6.87
N PHE A 144 3.16 1.63 7.54
CA PHE A 144 1.91 2.35 7.27
C PHE A 144 1.91 3.10 5.94
N SER A 145 3.07 3.54 5.44
CA SER A 145 3.20 4.08 4.08
C SER A 145 2.96 3.00 3.01
N LEU A 146 3.61 1.84 3.14
CA LEU A 146 3.40 0.69 2.26
C LEU A 146 1.94 0.25 2.30
N TYR A 147 1.35 0.17 3.48
CA TYR A 147 -0.03 -0.24 3.67
C TYR A 147 -1.01 0.75 3.04
N HIS A 148 -0.76 2.06 3.17
CA HIS A 148 -1.54 3.10 2.50
C HIS A 148 -1.50 2.97 0.97
N ALA A 149 -0.31 2.81 0.39
CA ALA A 149 -0.18 2.62 -1.06
C ALA A 149 -0.90 1.37 -1.53
N TRP A 150 -0.74 0.28 -0.78
CA TRP A 150 -1.32 -0.99 -1.13
C TRP A 150 -2.85 -1.01 -1.04
N ILE A 151 -3.44 -0.43 0.01
CA ILE A 151 -4.91 -0.34 0.14
C ILE A 151 -5.52 0.52 -0.96
N LEU A 152 -4.84 1.57 -1.41
CA LEU A 152 -5.29 2.35 -2.57
C LEU A 152 -5.26 1.51 -3.85
N VAL A 153 -4.22 0.70 -4.08
CA VAL A 153 -4.18 -0.27 -5.19
C VAL A 153 -5.34 -1.28 -5.10
N ILE A 154 -5.58 -1.86 -3.91
CA ILE A 154 -6.68 -2.82 -3.69
C ILE A 154 -8.05 -2.16 -3.93
N ALA A 155 -8.22 -0.87 -3.60
CA ALA A 155 -9.44 -0.14 -3.90
C ALA A 155 -9.69 -0.02 -5.42
N PHE A 156 -8.66 0.22 -6.22
CA PHE A 156 -8.77 0.19 -7.68
C PHE A 156 -9.10 -1.23 -8.18
N ILE A 157 -8.37 -2.26 -7.74
CA ILE A 157 -8.66 -3.66 -8.12
C ILE A 157 -10.11 -4.02 -7.78
N SER A 158 -10.58 -3.65 -6.58
CA SER A 158 -11.94 -3.93 -6.14
C SER A 158 -12.99 -3.18 -6.94
N THR A 159 -12.69 -1.97 -7.42
CA THR A 159 -13.58 -1.20 -8.29
C THR A 159 -13.79 -1.93 -9.62
N PHE A 160 -12.72 -2.41 -10.24
CA PHE A 160 -12.84 -3.16 -11.49
C PHE A 160 -13.50 -4.52 -11.28
N ALA A 161 -13.20 -5.22 -10.18
CA ALA A 161 -13.89 -6.48 -9.88
C ALA A 161 -15.40 -6.29 -9.66
N ALA A 162 -15.83 -5.18 -9.05
CA ALA A 162 -17.24 -4.91 -8.81
C ALA A 162 -18.02 -4.47 -10.08
N PHE A 163 -17.37 -3.75 -11.00
CA PHE A 163 -18.06 -3.05 -12.10
C PHE A 163 -17.57 -3.38 -13.52
N ALA A 164 -16.47 -4.13 -13.67
CA ALA A 164 -15.82 -4.43 -14.93
C ALA A 164 -15.17 -5.84 -14.92
N ASN A 165 -15.89 -6.83 -14.37
CA ASN A 165 -15.43 -8.23 -14.27
C ASN A 165 -15.57 -8.98 -15.60
N ASP A 166 -14.93 -8.47 -16.65
CA ASP A 166 -15.13 -8.90 -18.03
C ASP A 166 -14.02 -9.84 -18.53
N LYS A 167 -12.92 -10.00 -17.77
CA LYS A 167 -11.79 -10.87 -18.13
C LYS A 167 -12.12 -12.31 -17.70
N LYS A 168 -12.72 -13.08 -18.62
CA LYS A 168 -13.10 -14.48 -18.34
C LYS A 168 -11.89 -15.41 -18.43
N ASN A 169 -11.09 -15.25 -19.49
CA ASN A 169 -9.94 -16.09 -19.83
C ASN A 169 -8.80 -15.21 -20.40
N ASP A 170 -7.60 -15.75 -20.57
CA ASP A 170 -6.43 -15.02 -21.10
C ASP A 170 -6.59 -14.53 -22.54
N ASP A 171 -7.43 -15.19 -23.34
CA ASP A 171 -7.77 -14.79 -24.71
C ASP A 171 -8.84 -13.68 -24.78
N SER A 172 -9.35 -13.24 -23.63
CA SER A 172 -10.37 -12.19 -23.59
C SER A 172 -9.76 -10.84 -23.95
N HIS A 173 -10.51 -10.04 -24.71
CA HIS A 173 -10.12 -8.67 -25.04
C HIS A 173 -11.00 -7.64 -24.33
N PRO A 174 -10.41 -6.57 -23.76
CA PRO A 174 -11.19 -5.53 -23.09
C PRO A 174 -11.98 -4.73 -24.13
N SER A 175 -13.20 -4.34 -23.78
CA SER A 175 -13.91 -3.31 -24.54
C SER A 175 -13.13 -1.99 -24.52
N LEU A 176 -13.36 -1.12 -25.51
CA LEU A 176 -12.70 0.20 -25.56
C LEU A 176 -12.93 1.00 -24.28
N VAL A 177 -14.14 0.93 -23.71
CA VAL A 177 -14.51 1.63 -22.48
C VAL A 177 -13.69 1.12 -21.30
N VAL A 178 -13.61 -0.20 -21.09
CA VAL A 178 -12.81 -0.81 -20.02
C VAL A 178 -11.34 -0.43 -20.18
N LYS A 179 -10.81 -0.51 -21.39
CA LYS A 179 -9.43 -0.12 -21.70
C LYS A 179 -9.12 1.33 -21.32
N ILE A 180 -10.01 2.27 -21.66
CA ILE A 180 -9.87 3.68 -21.29
C ILE A 180 -9.84 3.83 -19.77
N PHE A 181 -10.77 3.20 -19.04
CA PHE A 181 -10.82 3.28 -17.59
C PHE A 181 -9.59 2.65 -16.93
N VAL A 182 -9.09 1.51 -17.42
CA VAL A 182 -7.85 0.89 -16.93
C VAL A 182 -6.67 1.85 -17.11
N VAL A 183 -6.50 2.42 -18.30
CA VAL A 183 -5.41 3.38 -18.57
C VAL A 183 -5.50 4.59 -17.64
N ILE A 184 -6.70 5.15 -17.43
CA ILE A 184 -6.91 6.26 -16.50
C ILE A 184 -6.53 5.84 -15.07
N ALA A 185 -6.94 4.65 -14.62
CA ALA A 185 -6.62 4.14 -13.29
C ALA A 185 -5.09 3.98 -13.09
N LEU A 186 -4.39 3.42 -14.08
CA LEU A 186 -2.93 3.29 -14.05
C LEU A 186 -2.23 4.65 -13.99
N LEU A 187 -2.71 5.64 -14.75
CA LEU A 187 -2.20 7.01 -14.70
C LEU A 187 -2.43 7.67 -13.34
N ILE A 188 -3.60 7.47 -12.74
CA ILE A 188 -3.90 7.99 -11.39
C ILE A 188 -2.97 7.35 -10.36
N LEU A 189 -2.76 6.03 -10.43
CA LEU A 189 -1.85 5.32 -9.54
C LEU A 189 -0.41 5.78 -9.71
N ALA A 190 0.10 5.90 -10.93
CA ALA A 190 1.45 6.43 -11.20
C ALA A 190 1.61 7.88 -10.69
N LYS A 191 0.60 8.72 -10.89
CA LYS A 191 0.56 10.10 -10.35
C LYS A 191 0.55 10.10 -8.82
N LEU A 192 -0.16 9.18 -8.19
CA LEU A 192 -0.16 9.03 -6.74
C LEU A 192 1.22 8.60 -6.23
N GLY A 193 1.86 7.63 -6.88
CA GLY A 193 3.23 7.18 -6.60
C GLY A 193 4.25 8.32 -6.66
N THR A 194 4.17 9.16 -7.68
CA THR A 194 5.10 10.28 -7.89
C THR A 194 4.67 11.52 -7.09
N ILE A 195 3.57 12.18 -7.47
CA ILE A 195 3.09 13.43 -6.86
C ILE A 195 2.65 13.23 -5.41
N GLY A 196 1.92 12.15 -5.12
CA GLY A 196 1.39 11.89 -3.78
C GLY A 196 2.49 11.54 -2.77
N TYR A 197 3.28 10.51 -3.05
CA TYR A 197 4.28 10.00 -2.11
C TYR A 197 5.63 10.73 -2.20
N LEU A 198 6.20 10.92 -3.39
CA LEU A 198 7.54 11.51 -3.51
C LEU A 198 7.50 13.04 -3.32
N TYR A 199 6.63 13.75 -4.04
CA TYR A 199 6.62 15.21 -3.95
C TYR A 199 5.88 15.71 -2.71
N LYS A 200 4.58 15.39 -2.57
CA LYS A 200 3.76 15.86 -1.43
C LYS A 200 4.05 15.10 -0.13
N GLY A 201 4.46 13.84 -0.22
CA GLY A 201 4.77 12.97 0.92
C GLY A 201 6.19 13.15 1.49
N LYS A 202 6.88 14.25 1.16
CA LYS A 202 8.24 14.57 1.62
C LYS A 202 9.27 13.48 1.27
N GLY A 203 9.25 12.98 0.04
CA GLY A 203 10.17 11.96 -0.43
C GLY A 203 9.88 10.56 0.12
N ASP A 204 8.59 10.19 0.21
CA ASP A 204 8.20 8.86 0.67
C ASP A 204 8.44 7.78 -0.39
N ILE A 205 9.61 7.17 -0.29
CA ILE A 205 10.03 6.10 -1.19
C ILE A 205 9.22 4.82 -0.96
N ALA A 206 8.79 4.53 0.27
CA ALA A 206 8.17 3.25 0.62
C ALA A 206 6.85 3.06 -0.14
N GLY A 207 5.91 4.01 0.00
CA GLY A 207 4.63 3.97 -0.73
C GLY A 207 4.81 4.05 -2.25
N SER A 208 5.79 4.82 -2.73
CA SER A 208 6.05 4.95 -4.18
C SER A 208 6.53 3.64 -4.81
N ILE A 209 7.38 2.86 -4.12
CA ILE A 209 7.85 1.55 -4.58
C ILE A 209 6.70 0.56 -4.76
N VAL A 210 5.70 0.57 -3.86
CA VAL A 210 4.53 -0.32 -3.98
C VAL A 210 3.75 -0.05 -5.27
N ILE A 211 3.56 1.22 -5.61
CA ILE A 211 2.90 1.61 -6.86
C ILE A 211 3.72 1.15 -8.07
N ALA A 212 5.03 1.40 -8.08
CA ALA A 212 5.89 0.97 -9.18
C ALA A 212 5.88 -0.56 -9.35
N TRP A 213 5.97 -1.30 -8.24
CA TRP A 213 5.90 -2.76 -8.21
C TRP A 213 4.57 -3.29 -8.77
N TYR A 214 3.47 -2.67 -8.37
CA TYR A 214 2.15 -2.99 -8.90
C TYR A 214 2.08 -2.77 -10.42
N LEU A 215 2.58 -1.64 -10.93
CA LEU A 215 2.59 -1.34 -12.37
C LEU A 215 3.40 -2.37 -13.16
N TYR A 216 4.54 -2.85 -12.64
CA TYR A 216 5.27 -3.96 -13.26
C TYR A 216 4.43 -5.24 -13.31
N GLY A 217 3.71 -5.57 -12.24
CA GLY A 217 2.84 -6.74 -12.25
C GLY A 217 1.69 -6.64 -13.23
N VAL A 218 1.09 -5.47 -13.41
CA VAL A 218 0.07 -5.27 -14.45
C VAL A 218 0.70 -5.45 -15.84
N ALA A 219 1.90 -4.92 -16.07
CA ALA A 219 2.59 -5.13 -17.34
C ALA A 219 2.85 -6.62 -17.61
N VAL A 220 3.29 -7.38 -16.61
CA VAL A 220 3.55 -8.82 -16.76
C VAL A 220 2.28 -9.63 -17.01
N GLU A 221 1.17 -9.26 -16.37
CA GLU A 221 -0.08 -10.03 -16.39
C GLU A 221 -0.93 -9.79 -17.66
N GLN A 222 -0.83 -8.62 -18.27
CA GLN A 222 -1.78 -8.21 -19.30
C GLN A 222 -1.23 -8.45 -20.71
N ASN A 223 -2.00 -9.19 -21.51
CA ASN A 223 -1.70 -9.45 -22.94
C ASN A 223 -2.19 -8.33 -23.88
N ASP A 224 -3.15 -7.50 -23.44
CA ASP A 224 -3.59 -6.36 -24.24
C ASP A 224 -2.46 -5.33 -24.36
N GLN A 225 -2.04 -5.07 -25.60
CA GLN A 225 -0.87 -4.23 -25.88
C GLN A 225 -0.97 -2.83 -25.27
N VAL A 226 -2.16 -2.22 -25.27
CA VAL A 226 -2.30 -0.85 -24.74
C VAL A 226 -2.10 -0.86 -23.23
N ILE A 227 -2.73 -1.79 -22.52
CA ILE A 227 -2.60 -1.89 -21.07
C ILE A 227 -1.17 -2.31 -20.68
N HIS A 228 -0.62 -3.32 -21.34
CA HIS A 228 0.75 -3.80 -21.14
C HIS A 228 1.78 -2.67 -21.24
N TRP A 229 1.83 -2.00 -22.39
CA TRP A 229 2.85 -0.99 -22.65
C TRP A 229 2.63 0.27 -21.80
N THR A 230 1.37 0.64 -21.52
CA THR A 230 1.07 1.75 -20.60
C THR A 230 1.60 1.45 -19.21
N ALA A 231 1.29 0.27 -18.66
CA ALA A 231 1.74 -0.13 -17.34
C ALA A 231 3.28 -0.18 -17.26
N LEU A 232 3.94 -0.75 -18.28
CA LEU A 232 5.40 -0.87 -18.32
C LEU A 232 6.09 0.49 -18.37
N VAL A 233 5.65 1.39 -19.25
CA VAL A 233 6.23 2.74 -19.36
C VAL A 233 6.05 3.51 -18.05
N LEU A 234 4.86 3.44 -17.44
CA LEU A 234 4.61 4.10 -16.15
C LEU A 234 5.45 3.48 -15.02
N ALA A 235 5.68 2.17 -15.03
CA ALA A 235 6.53 1.49 -14.05
C ALA A 235 8.00 1.94 -14.17
N ILE A 236 8.52 2.04 -15.40
CA ILE A 236 9.89 2.50 -15.68
C ILE A 236 10.06 3.96 -15.26
N ILE A 237 9.15 4.85 -15.67
CA ILE A 237 9.19 6.26 -15.29
C ILE A 237 9.15 6.40 -13.77
N SER A 238 8.24 5.68 -13.11
CA SER A 238 8.12 5.71 -11.65
C SER A 238 9.42 5.24 -10.97
N SER A 239 10.04 4.18 -11.49
CA SER A 239 11.33 3.66 -10.99
C SER A 239 12.45 4.69 -11.13
N ILE A 240 12.55 5.37 -12.28
CA ILE A 240 13.55 6.42 -12.53
C ILE A 240 13.37 7.58 -11.56
N VAL A 241 12.13 8.05 -11.34
CA VAL A 241 11.84 9.15 -10.41
C VAL A 241 12.15 8.76 -8.96
N ILE A 242 11.86 7.52 -8.56
CA ILE A 242 12.24 6.99 -7.25
C ILE A 242 13.76 6.99 -7.08
N LEU A 243 14.50 6.45 -8.06
CA LEU A 243 15.97 6.44 -8.03
C LEU A 243 16.56 7.84 -7.95
N GLY A 244 16.06 8.79 -8.76
CA GLY A 244 16.48 10.18 -8.70
C GLY A 244 16.24 10.81 -7.32
N SER A 245 15.10 10.50 -6.68
CA SER A 245 14.77 10.98 -5.33
C SER A 245 15.71 10.39 -4.26
N VAL A 246 16.07 9.10 -4.38
CA VAL A 246 17.04 8.44 -3.50
C VAL A 246 18.41 9.08 -3.64
N ILE A 247 18.90 9.26 -4.87
CA ILE A 247 20.21 9.88 -5.15
C ILE A 247 20.26 11.31 -4.60
N GLN A 248 19.22 12.11 -4.81
CA GLN A 248 19.14 13.47 -4.29
C GLN A 248 19.22 13.48 -2.75
N LYS A 249 18.52 12.56 -2.09
CA LYS A 249 18.53 12.45 -0.63
C LYS A 249 19.90 12.05 -0.07
N ILE A 250 20.61 11.15 -0.74
CA ILE A 250 21.98 10.75 -0.38
C ILE A 250 22.94 11.94 -0.56
N ARG A 251 22.85 12.64 -1.70
CA ARG A 251 23.71 13.80 -2.00
C ARG A 251 23.54 14.92 -0.99
N ASN A 252 22.29 15.24 -0.62
CA ASN A 252 22.02 16.31 0.34
C ASN A 252 22.58 16.00 1.74
N ARG A 253 22.53 14.72 2.18
CA ARG A 253 23.13 14.30 3.45
C ARG A 253 24.66 14.48 3.47
N HIS A 254 25.34 14.09 2.39
CA HIS A 254 26.79 14.28 2.29
C HIS A 254 27.19 15.76 2.26
N SER A 255 26.40 16.62 1.60
CA SER A 255 26.66 18.06 1.61
C SER A 255 26.54 18.66 3.02
N GLU A 256 25.52 18.28 3.80
CA GLU A 256 25.34 18.75 5.19
C GLU A 256 26.53 18.35 6.10
N GLU A 257 27.02 17.11 5.98
CA GLU A 257 28.18 16.62 6.74
C GLU A 257 29.51 17.28 6.34
N SER A 258 29.62 17.77 5.10
CA SER A 258 30.85 18.38 4.56
C SER A 258 31.03 19.87 4.85
N THR A 259 30.04 20.52 5.47
CA THR A 259 30.10 21.95 5.83
C THR A 259 30.94 22.12 7.10
N PRO A 260 32.14 22.74 7.07
CA PRO A 260 32.88 23.02 8.29
C PRO A 260 32.09 24.07 9.10
N LEU A 261 32.02 23.89 10.42
CA LEU A 261 31.48 24.88 11.36
C LEU A 261 32.36 26.13 11.35
N ILE A 262 32.25 26.97 10.33
CA ILE A 262 32.86 28.30 10.30
C ILE A 262 31.81 29.27 10.82
N GLY A 263 31.92 29.64 12.09
CA GLY A 263 31.05 30.67 12.68
C GLY A 263 31.01 30.66 14.20
N GLY A 264 32.18 30.59 14.85
CA GLY A 264 32.32 30.74 16.29
C GLY A 264 33.62 31.46 16.61
N VAL A 265 33.71 32.74 16.23
CA VAL A 265 34.65 33.73 16.78
C VAL A 265 33.88 35.01 17.01
#